data_AF-A0A922XGX4-F1
#
_entry.id   AF-A0A922XGX4-F1
#
_cell.length_a   1.000
_cell.length_b   1.000
_cell.length_c   1.000
_cell.angle_alpha   90.00
_cell.angle_beta   90.00
_cell.angle_gamma   90.00
#
_symmetry.space_group_name_H-M   'P 1'
#
loop_
_entity.id
_entity.type
_entity.pdbx_description
1 polymer ?
#
loop_
_entity_poly.entity_id
_entity_poly.type
_entity_poly.pdbx_seq_one_letter_code
_entity_poly.pdbx_strand_id
1 'polypeptide(L)'
;MNWANVFSWLVPLAFVTAVGASVGSLLNVVAYRMPLGMGLVWPPSACPRCGTRLGVRDNVPVLGWLMLGGRCRYCRSRISVEYPLVELLVAVLFGGLFALYYVVPAGADVLGVAVGQVRAGWAEHRPFGAVGNVGQTWPLFVCVAGLFACLVGMTLTDAKTYTIPMELTWVAVGLGVACHLGLAVWVGAFWGSPGGAAGTVGAAGTVGAGGEPAGLLVHTDGWRWAIPLPGEPVSVAAQTVLGALGRGLARPTQPQLLAAARAAAAPEAWAWIGLSLGGVAGVLVSNALLRAGLIARSFADYDQWEASAIAEAQTQSAAAAPAAGAAPTTPGIEPAQETRASDPELWIAYPHARREMVKEAAFLGPIVLLGLVGAVVTRWLTADSWPPLWLHVAGGVAMGYLIGGATVWLVRIGGSIAFNKEAMGMGDVHLMAAVGACLGWIDAVVAFFGAAGVGLVWVVLSRALAGSTARALPYGPFLAVSTVLVVLLRPWLEQLLGVMLGEPGPFQLP
;
A
#
# COMPACT_ATOMS: atom_id res chain seq x y z
N MET A 1 -20.22 27.07 14.49
CA MET A 1 -19.53 25.82 14.89
C MET A 1 -20.11 25.36 16.21
N ASN A 2 -20.73 24.19 16.27
CA ASN A 2 -21.26 23.64 17.52
C ASN A 2 -20.08 23.07 18.34
N TRP A 3 -19.69 23.75 19.42
CA TRP A 3 -18.52 23.38 20.24
C TRP A 3 -18.61 21.97 20.84
N ALA A 4 -19.84 21.47 21.07
CA ALA A 4 -20.08 20.10 21.50
C ALA A 4 -19.55 19.05 20.49
N ASN A 5 -19.68 19.34 19.19
CA ASN A 5 -19.19 18.45 18.13
C ASN A 5 -17.67 18.51 18.00
N VAL A 6 -17.04 19.67 18.26
CA VAL A 6 -15.58 19.79 18.22
C VAL A 6 -14.97 18.97 19.36
N PHE A 7 -15.51 19.10 20.58
CA PHE A 7 -15.01 18.38 21.75
C PHE A 7 -15.16 16.86 21.62
N SER A 8 -16.22 16.37 20.96
CA SER A 8 -16.40 14.93 20.71
C SER A 8 -15.33 14.33 19.79
N TRP A 9 -14.66 15.13 18.96
CA TRP A 9 -13.58 14.66 18.08
C TRP A 9 -12.19 14.75 18.71
N LEU A 10 -12.00 15.59 19.73
CA LEU A 10 -10.68 15.79 20.35
C LEU A 10 -10.16 14.51 21.00
N VAL A 11 -11.01 13.78 21.74
CA VAL A 11 -10.59 12.57 22.44
C VAL A 11 -10.21 11.45 21.46
N PRO A 12 -11.05 11.07 20.47
CA PRO A 12 -10.66 10.08 19.46
C PRO A 12 -9.43 10.50 18.65
N LEU A 13 -9.33 11.77 18.25
CA LEU A 13 -8.18 12.28 17.50
C LEU A 13 -6.89 12.19 18.32
N ALA A 14 -6.92 12.60 19.59
CA ALA A 14 -5.77 12.51 20.48
C ALA A 14 -5.36 11.05 20.72
N PHE A 15 -6.34 10.15 20.92
CA PHE A 15 -6.09 8.72 21.06
C PHE A 15 -5.40 8.14 19.82
N VAL A 16 -5.95 8.36 18.62
CA VAL A 16 -5.38 7.85 17.37
C VAL A 16 -3.99 8.42 17.11
N THR A 17 -3.77 9.71 17.42
CA THR A 17 -2.45 10.35 17.32
C THR A 17 -1.43 9.71 18.27
N ALA A 18 -1.83 9.41 19.52
CA ALA A 18 -0.98 8.73 20.49
C ALA A 18 -0.67 7.28 20.10
N VAL A 19 -1.63 6.58 19.50
CA VAL A 19 -1.40 5.25 18.90
C VAL A 19 -0.39 5.37 17.76
N GLY A 20 -0.54 6.35 16.86
CA GLY A 20 0.42 6.62 15.80
C GLY A 20 1.83 6.88 16.32
N ALA A 21 1.98 7.70 17.36
CA ALA A 21 3.27 7.94 18.01
C ALA A 21 3.90 6.65 18.57
N SER A 22 3.07 5.80 19.19
CA SER A 22 3.50 4.51 19.73
C SER A 22 3.94 3.54 18.63
N VAL A 23 3.21 3.50 17.51
CA VAL A 23 3.59 2.73 16.32
C VAL A 23 4.89 3.25 15.73
N GLY A 24 5.07 4.58 15.63
CA GLY A 24 6.34 5.17 15.19
C GLY A 24 7.52 4.77 16.07
N SER A 25 7.33 4.69 17.39
CA SER A 25 8.36 4.20 18.31
C SER A 25 8.72 2.73 18.06
N LEU A 26 7.70 1.89 17.79
CA LEU A 26 7.92 0.50 17.37
C LEU A 26 8.67 0.42 16.03
N LEU A 27 8.36 1.27 15.05
CA LEU A 27 9.01 1.26 13.74
C LEU A 27 10.51 1.57 13.83
N ASN A 28 10.93 2.44 14.75
CA ASN A 28 12.36 2.66 15.03
C ASN A 28 13.07 1.36 15.47
N VAL A 29 12.38 0.53 16.28
CA VAL A 29 12.89 -0.78 16.70
C VAL A 29 12.93 -1.75 15.52
N VAL A 30 11.85 -1.80 14.72
CA VAL A 30 11.76 -2.67 13.55
C VAL A 30 12.85 -2.37 12.53
N ALA A 31 13.02 -1.11 12.13
CA ALA A 31 14.00 -0.69 11.14
C ALA A 31 15.45 -0.99 11.56
N TYR A 32 15.72 -1.05 12.87
CA TYR A 32 17.03 -1.43 13.39
C TYR A 32 17.19 -2.94 13.54
N ARG A 33 16.20 -3.64 14.10
CA ARG A 33 16.33 -5.04 14.54
C ARG A 33 16.05 -6.05 13.45
N MET A 34 15.09 -5.77 12.57
CA MET A 34 14.61 -6.71 11.57
C MET A 34 15.68 -7.08 10.53
N PRO A 35 16.46 -6.13 9.96
CA PRO A 35 17.55 -6.48 9.03
C PRO A 35 18.67 -7.32 9.67
N LEU A 36 18.79 -7.24 10.99
CA LEU A 36 19.78 -7.96 11.78
C LEU A 36 19.25 -9.30 12.33
N GLY A 37 18.02 -9.70 11.98
CA GLY A 37 17.39 -10.93 12.47
C GLY A 37 17.15 -10.94 13.99
N MET A 38 17.13 -9.78 14.64
CA MET A 38 16.97 -9.67 16.09
C MET A 38 15.50 -9.70 16.52
N GLY A 39 15.24 -10.21 17.73
CA GLY A 39 13.91 -10.22 18.33
C GLY A 39 13.32 -8.81 18.51
N LEU A 40 12.08 -8.59 18.06
CA LEU A 40 11.40 -7.30 18.17
C LEU A 40 10.94 -6.98 19.60
N VAL A 41 10.51 -8.01 20.35
CA VAL A 41 9.94 -7.85 21.70
C VAL A 41 11.02 -7.88 22.79
N TRP A 42 12.05 -8.71 22.61
CA TRP A 42 13.10 -8.94 23.60
C TRP A 42 14.48 -8.92 22.91
N PRO A 43 15.51 -8.25 23.48
CA PRO A 43 15.59 -7.52 24.76
C PRO A 43 14.85 -6.17 24.79
N PRO A 44 14.60 -5.57 25.97
CA PRO A 44 13.88 -4.30 26.06
C PRO A 44 14.76 -3.13 25.63
N SER A 45 14.18 -1.95 25.40
CA SER A 45 14.92 -0.76 25.00
C SER A 45 15.97 -0.37 26.05
N ALA A 46 17.21 -0.18 25.59
CA ALA A 46 18.35 0.18 26.42
C ALA A 46 19.22 1.22 25.71
N CYS A 47 19.98 2.00 26.47
CA CYS A 47 20.93 2.94 25.89
C CYS A 47 22.07 2.18 25.18
N PRO A 48 22.37 2.46 23.91
CA PRO A 48 23.41 1.75 23.16
C PRO A 48 24.83 2.00 23.70
N ARG A 49 25.03 3.05 24.51
CA ARG A 49 26.36 3.42 25.04
C ARG A 49 26.64 2.86 26.43
N CYS A 50 25.69 2.94 27.35
CA CYS A 50 25.89 2.49 28.73
C CYS A 50 25.14 1.19 29.07
N GLY A 51 24.34 0.65 28.15
CA GLY A 51 23.58 -0.59 28.34
C GLY A 51 22.42 -0.47 29.35
N THR A 52 22.25 0.69 30.01
CA THR A 52 21.18 0.88 30.99
C THR A 52 19.81 0.80 30.31
N ARG A 53 18.93 -0.02 30.89
CA ARG A 53 17.53 -0.15 30.47
C ARG A 53 16.80 1.18 30.64
N LEU A 54 16.03 1.57 29.63
CA LEU A 54 15.24 2.80 29.67
C LEU A 54 14.01 2.63 30.58
N GLY A 55 13.71 3.64 31.39
CA GLY A 55 12.49 3.67 32.21
C GLY A 55 11.27 4.02 31.37
N VAL A 56 10.06 3.78 31.90
CA VAL A 56 8.79 4.05 31.19
C VAL A 56 8.69 5.50 30.73
N ARG A 57 9.09 6.46 31.58
CA ARG A 57 9.06 7.90 31.24
C ARG A 57 10.05 8.29 30.15
N ASP A 58 11.15 7.56 30.03
CA ASP A 58 12.16 7.80 29.00
C ASP A 58 11.72 7.22 27.65
N ASN A 59 10.71 6.34 27.65
CA ASN A 59 10.19 5.63 26.48
C ASN A 59 8.78 6.11 26.04
N VAL A 60 8.32 7.26 26.54
CA VAL A 60 7.08 7.89 26.05
C VAL A 60 7.39 8.55 24.70
N PRO A 61 6.69 8.18 23.60
CA PRO A 61 6.99 8.71 22.27
C PRO A 61 7.00 10.24 22.23
N VAL A 62 8.02 10.82 21.58
CA VAL A 62 8.34 12.25 21.46
C VAL A 62 8.65 12.94 22.79
N LEU A 63 7.77 12.81 23.77
CA LEU A 63 7.84 13.47 25.08
C LEU A 63 9.04 13.01 25.91
N GLY A 64 9.38 11.72 25.89
CA GLY A 64 10.54 11.19 26.61
C GLY A 64 11.85 11.85 26.15
N TRP A 65 12.02 11.99 24.83
CA TRP A 65 13.19 12.65 24.25
C TRP A 65 13.24 14.15 24.60
N LEU A 66 12.10 14.84 24.54
CA LEU A 66 11.99 16.26 24.91
C LEU A 66 12.32 16.50 26.39
N MET A 67 11.76 15.70 27.29
CA MET A 67 12.01 15.80 28.74
C MET A 67 13.48 15.52 29.11
N LEU A 68 14.15 14.68 28.33
CA LEU A 68 15.58 14.37 28.50
C LEU A 68 16.52 15.40 27.86
N GLY A 69 15.98 16.34 27.07
CA GLY A 69 16.77 17.30 26.28
C GLY A 69 17.66 16.61 25.25
N GLY A 70 17.20 15.50 24.67
CA GLY A 70 17.92 14.72 23.65
C GLY A 70 19.18 14.01 24.15
N ARG A 71 19.32 13.79 25.46
CA ARG A 71 20.48 13.10 26.05
C ARG A 71 20.07 12.01 27.03
N CYS A 72 20.79 10.90 27.05
CA CYS A 72 20.58 9.83 28.02
C CYS A 72 20.66 10.38 29.47
N ARG A 73 19.71 10.00 30.32
CA ARG A 73 19.66 10.38 31.74
C ARG A 73 20.92 9.97 32.51
N TYR A 74 21.48 8.80 32.19
CA TYR A 74 22.56 8.18 32.94
C TYR A 74 23.95 8.55 32.42
N CYS A 75 24.23 8.32 31.14
CA CYS A 75 25.56 8.56 30.55
C CYS A 75 25.68 9.86 29.74
N ARG A 76 24.60 10.65 29.63
CA ARG A 76 24.54 11.94 28.91
C ARG A 76 24.93 11.87 27.42
N SER A 77 24.99 10.67 26.85
CA SER A 77 25.16 10.47 25.42
C SER A 77 23.99 11.09 24.64
N ARG A 78 24.27 11.58 23.43
CA ARG A 78 23.23 12.16 22.58
C ARG A 78 22.33 11.06 22.03
N ILE A 79 21.03 11.28 22.06
CA ILE A 79 20.02 10.42 21.43
C ILE A 79 19.69 11.04 20.07
N SER A 80 19.71 10.24 19.00
CA SER A 80 19.44 10.73 17.64
C SER A 80 18.07 11.43 17.57
N VAL A 81 18.00 12.51 16.80
CA VAL A 81 16.75 13.23 16.53
C VAL A 81 15.82 12.44 15.59
N GLU A 82 16.35 11.43 14.90
CA GLU A 82 15.58 10.53 14.06
C GLU A 82 14.44 9.85 14.82
N TYR A 83 14.69 9.39 16.04
CA TYR A 83 13.69 8.69 16.86
C TYR A 83 12.42 9.53 17.09
N PRO A 84 12.48 10.74 17.70
CA PRO A 84 11.29 11.56 17.90
C PRO A 84 10.70 12.08 16.58
N LEU A 85 11.48 12.22 15.50
CA LEU A 85 10.95 12.61 14.20
C LEU A 85 10.08 11.52 13.57
N VAL A 86 10.51 10.26 13.63
CA VAL A 86 9.71 9.12 13.16
C VAL A 86 8.45 8.95 14.00
N GLU A 87 8.56 9.09 15.32
CA GLU A 87 7.41 9.05 16.24
C GLU A 87 6.39 10.15 15.90
N LEU A 88 6.87 11.37 15.68
CA LEU A 88 6.02 12.49 15.28
C LEU A 88 5.41 12.29 13.89
N LEU A 89 6.19 11.80 12.92
CA LEU A 89 5.72 11.54 11.56
C LEU A 89 4.52 10.58 11.56
N VAL A 90 4.65 9.43 12.22
CA VAL A 90 3.57 8.44 12.27
C VAL A 90 2.37 8.95 13.08
N ALA A 91 2.61 9.71 14.15
CA ALA A 91 1.55 10.39 14.89
C ALA A 91 0.74 11.34 13.98
N VAL A 92 1.42 12.15 13.18
CA VAL A 92 0.80 13.07 12.21
C VAL A 92 0.08 12.32 11.09
N LEU A 93 0.65 11.22 10.58
CA LEU A 93 -0.03 10.40 9.56
C LEU A 93 -1.33 9.80 10.10
N PHE A 94 -1.32 9.22 11.29
CA PHE A 94 -2.50 8.60 11.90
C PHE A 94 -3.56 9.65 12.26
N GLY A 95 -3.16 10.70 12.98
CA GLY A 95 -4.05 11.79 13.37
C GLY A 95 -4.59 12.56 12.17
N GLY A 96 -3.74 12.82 11.18
CA GLY A 96 -4.09 13.49 9.92
C GLY A 96 -5.09 12.69 9.09
N LEU A 97 -4.86 11.38 8.90
CA LEU A 97 -5.82 10.49 8.24
C LEU A 97 -7.16 10.47 8.97
N PHE A 98 -7.14 10.36 10.30
CA PHE A 98 -8.38 10.36 11.09
C PHE A 98 -9.12 11.68 10.99
N ALA A 99 -8.40 12.80 11.07
CA ALA A 99 -8.97 14.13 10.92
C ALA A 99 -9.60 14.29 9.52
N LEU A 100 -8.87 13.93 8.47
CA LEU A 100 -9.32 14.01 7.08
C LEU A 100 -10.62 13.21 6.87
N TYR A 101 -10.63 11.94 7.28
CA TYR A 101 -11.77 11.06 7.00
C TYR A 101 -12.97 11.28 7.92
N TYR A 102 -12.77 11.66 9.18
CA TYR A 102 -13.88 11.67 10.16
C TYR A 102 -14.20 13.05 10.74
N VAL A 103 -13.22 13.95 10.81
CA VAL A 103 -13.39 15.25 11.49
C VAL A 103 -13.68 16.40 10.52
N VAL A 104 -12.95 16.50 9.41
CA VAL A 104 -13.05 17.62 8.44
C VAL A 104 -14.41 17.60 7.73
N PRO A 105 -15.27 18.62 7.84
CA PRO A 105 -16.57 18.63 7.17
C PRO A 105 -16.46 18.52 5.63
N ALA A 106 -17.45 17.88 4.98
CA ALA A 106 -17.42 17.65 3.52
C ALA A 106 -17.39 18.94 2.67
N GLY A 107 -17.91 20.04 3.20
CA GLY A 107 -17.86 21.37 2.57
C GLY A 107 -16.65 22.22 2.98
N ALA A 108 -15.66 21.65 3.68
CA ALA A 108 -14.48 22.39 4.09
C ALA A 108 -13.63 22.73 2.87
N ASP A 109 -13.38 24.03 2.69
CA ASP A 109 -12.46 24.57 1.71
C ASP A 109 -11.24 25.17 2.41
N VAL A 110 -10.03 24.84 1.94
CA VAL A 110 -8.77 25.42 2.41
C VAL A 110 -8.02 25.95 1.20
N LEU A 111 -7.93 27.27 1.06
CA LEU A 111 -7.20 27.95 -0.04
C LEU A 111 -7.79 27.67 -1.44
N GLY A 112 -9.11 27.59 -1.57
CA GLY A 112 -9.79 27.26 -2.84
C GLY A 112 -9.80 25.77 -3.15
N VAL A 113 -9.43 24.95 -2.17
CA VAL A 113 -9.37 23.50 -2.26
C VAL A 113 -10.48 22.94 -1.41
N ALA A 114 -11.42 22.22 -2.03
CA ALA A 114 -12.47 21.50 -1.31
C ALA A 114 -11.89 20.28 -0.56
N VAL A 115 -11.11 20.51 0.51
CA VAL A 115 -10.48 19.46 1.34
C VAL A 115 -11.52 18.51 1.92
N GLY A 116 -12.75 18.97 2.15
CA GLY A 116 -13.87 18.12 2.56
C GLY A 116 -14.25 17.06 1.52
N GLN A 117 -13.92 17.27 0.24
CA GLN A 117 -14.08 16.31 -0.86
C GLN A 117 -12.91 15.32 -0.98
N VAL A 118 -11.84 15.49 -0.18
CA VAL A 118 -10.69 14.57 -0.06
C VAL A 118 -11.00 13.35 0.80
N ARG A 119 -12.21 13.26 1.32
CA ARG A 119 -12.69 12.06 1.99
C ARG A 119 -12.80 10.93 0.98
N ALA A 120 -12.18 9.80 1.30
CA ALA A 120 -12.43 8.59 0.54
C ALA A 120 -13.95 8.31 0.56
N GLY A 121 -14.54 7.89 -0.57
CA GLY A 121 -15.99 7.70 -0.69
C GLY A 121 -16.59 6.73 0.34
N TRP A 122 -15.76 5.85 0.93
CA TRP A 122 -16.17 4.99 2.03
C TRP A 122 -16.37 5.71 3.38
N ALA A 123 -15.74 6.88 3.58
CA ALA A 123 -15.82 7.70 4.79
C ALA A 123 -16.91 8.79 4.73
N GLU A 124 -17.56 8.98 3.58
CA GLU A 124 -18.57 10.02 3.37
C GLU A 124 -19.88 9.76 4.14
N HIS A 125 -20.65 10.82 4.38
CA HIS A 125 -21.77 10.92 5.32
C HIS A 125 -22.82 9.79 5.17
N ARG A 126 -22.78 8.81 6.09
CA ARG A 126 -23.87 7.87 6.32
C ARG A 126 -24.88 8.53 7.26
N PRO A 127 -26.17 8.14 7.23
CA PRO A 127 -27.25 8.78 7.98
C PRO A 127 -27.14 8.71 9.52
N PHE A 128 -26.04 8.20 10.08
CA PHE A 128 -25.86 7.95 11.52
C PHE A 128 -24.98 8.97 12.25
N GLY A 129 -24.63 10.08 11.61
CA GLY A 129 -23.70 11.07 12.16
C GLY A 129 -22.25 10.56 12.21
N ALA A 130 -21.30 11.45 12.48
CA ALA A 130 -19.88 11.15 12.27
C ALA A 130 -19.31 10.05 13.20
N VAL A 131 -19.89 9.80 14.38
CA VAL A 131 -19.53 8.66 15.25
C VAL A 131 -20.03 7.32 14.68
N GLY A 132 -21.19 7.31 14.03
CA GLY A 132 -21.71 6.14 13.32
C GLY A 132 -20.86 5.76 12.10
N ASN A 133 -20.28 6.74 11.39
CA ASN A 133 -19.34 6.50 10.29
C ASN A 133 -18.09 5.75 10.77
N VAL A 134 -17.44 6.22 11.84
CA VAL A 134 -16.26 5.53 12.42
C VAL A 134 -16.61 4.09 12.78
N GLY A 135 -17.76 3.87 13.42
CA GLY A 135 -18.23 2.53 13.79
C GLY A 135 -18.41 1.58 12.60
N GLN A 136 -18.70 2.09 11.41
CA GLN A 136 -18.85 1.28 10.20
C GLN A 136 -17.51 1.04 9.48
N THR A 137 -16.64 2.03 9.40
CA THR A 137 -15.50 2.01 8.46
C THR A 137 -14.14 1.91 9.15
N TRP A 138 -14.10 1.75 10.47
CA TRP A 138 -12.84 1.60 11.21
C TRP A 138 -11.90 0.50 10.67
N PRO A 139 -12.35 -0.65 10.10
CA PRO A 139 -11.41 -1.62 9.56
C PRO A 139 -10.62 -1.06 8.37
N LEU A 140 -11.22 -0.26 7.50
CA LEU A 140 -10.50 0.38 6.39
C LEU A 140 -9.51 1.44 6.89
N PHE A 141 -9.90 2.20 7.92
CA PHE A 141 -8.98 3.12 8.57
C PHE A 141 -7.75 2.38 9.12
N VAL A 142 -7.96 1.25 9.80
CA VAL A 142 -6.86 0.40 10.31
C VAL A 142 -6.01 -0.14 9.16
N CYS A 143 -6.62 -0.54 8.04
CA CYS A 143 -5.89 -0.99 6.86
C CYS A 143 -4.96 0.10 6.30
N VAL A 144 -5.49 1.30 6.04
CA VAL A 144 -4.72 2.42 5.46
C VAL A 144 -3.67 2.94 6.43
N ALA A 145 -4.02 3.14 7.70
CA ALA A 145 -3.07 3.61 8.72
C ALA A 145 -1.96 2.57 8.96
N GLY A 146 -2.32 1.28 9.00
CA GLY A 146 -1.36 0.18 9.10
C GLY A 146 -0.46 0.06 7.87
N LEU A 147 -1.00 0.22 6.66
CA LEU A 147 -0.20 0.30 5.43
C LEU A 147 0.80 1.45 5.52
N PHE A 148 0.38 2.66 5.93
CA PHE A 148 1.28 3.80 6.08
C PHE A 148 2.38 3.54 7.10
N ALA A 149 2.07 2.88 8.22
CA ALA A 149 3.09 2.45 9.18
C ALA A 149 4.09 1.46 8.57
N CYS A 150 3.62 0.46 7.82
CA CYS A 150 4.49 -0.48 7.11
C CYS A 150 5.35 0.23 6.07
N LEU A 151 4.81 1.18 5.30
CA LEU A 151 5.55 1.98 4.33
C LEU A 151 6.65 2.83 4.98
N VAL A 152 6.37 3.44 6.13
CA VAL A 152 7.40 4.16 6.90
C VAL A 152 8.49 3.19 7.38
N GLY A 153 8.12 2.02 7.91
CA GLY A 153 9.10 1.01 8.34
C GLY A 153 9.98 0.50 7.19
N MET A 154 9.38 0.24 6.02
CA MET A 154 10.11 -0.13 4.80
C MET A 154 11.03 1.00 4.35
N THR A 155 10.54 2.24 4.34
CA THR A 155 11.33 3.43 3.96
C THR A 155 12.55 3.62 4.85
N LEU A 156 12.39 3.49 6.17
CA LEU A 156 13.48 3.63 7.13
C LEU A 156 14.53 2.53 7.00
N THR A 157 14.08 1.31 6.67
CA THR A 157 14.96 0.16 6.46
C THR A 157 15.70 0.33 5.13
N ASP A 158 14.97 0.53 4.04
CA ASP A 158 15.51 0.66 2.68
C ASP A 158 16.48 1.84 2.55
N ALA A 159 16.18 2.99 3.19
CA ALA A 159 17.08 4.14 3.21
C ALA A 159 18.44 3.87 3.91
N LYS A 160 18.53 2.83 4.76
CA LYS A 160 19.74 2.47 5.51
C LYS A 160 20.43 1.24 4.93
N THR A 161 19.67 0.28 4.43
CA THR A 161 20.16 -1.06 4.07
C THR A 161 19.99 -1.39 2.60
N TYR A 162 19.32 -0.55 1.80
CA TYR A 162 18.95 -0.84 0.39
C TYR A 162 18.14 -2.14 0.25
N THR A 163 17.43 -2.53 1.30
CA THR A 163 16.61 -3.73 1.33
C THR A 163 15.24 -3.44 1.94
N ILE A 164 14.22 -4.03 1.34
CA ILE A 164 12.85 -3.97 1.85
C ILE A 164 12.60 -5.25 2.68
N PRO A 165 12.27 -5.12 3.99
CA PRO A 165 12.00 -6.27 4.83
C PRO A 165 10.68 -6.92 4.44
N MET A 166 10.75 -8.18 4.01
CA MET A 166 9.61 -8.94 3.50
C MET A 166 8.53 -9.17 4.56
N GLU A 167 8.91 -9.18 5.83
CA GLU A 167 7.99 -9.30 6.96
C GLU A 167 6.99 -8.14 6.99
N LEU A 168 7.44 -6.91 6.68
CA LEU A 168 6.55 -5.75 6.64
C LEU A 168 5.59 -5.80 5.46
N THR A 169 6.02 -6.33 4.32
CA THR A 169 5.12 -6.48 3.16
C THR A 169 4.04 -7.52 3.47
N TRP A 170 4.38 -8.62 4.14
CA TRP A 170 3.39 -9.60 4.58
C TRP A 170 2.45 -9.09 5.65
N VAL A 171 2.92 -8.25 6.58
CA VAL A 171 2.04 -7.57 7.55
C VAL A 171 1.02 -6.68 6.82
N ALA A 172 1.45 -5.88 5.85
CA ALA A 172 0.56 -5.06 5.05
C ALA A 172 -0.45 -5.91 4.25
N VAL A 173 -0.02 -6.98 3.57
CA VAL A 173 -0.94 -7.92 2.89
C VAL A 173 -1.95 -8.52 3.88
N GLY A 174 -1.50 -8.95 5.05
CA GLY A 174 -2.34 -9.49 6.11
C GLY A 174 -3.38 -8.49 6.59
N LEU A 175 -2.99 -7.21 6.74
CA LEU A 175 -3.93 -6.12 7.04
C LEU A 175 -4.94 -5.91 5.92
N GLY A 176 -4.51 -5.90 4.65
CA GLY A 176 -5.38 -5.84 3.48
C GLY A 176 -6.46 -6.93 3.54
N VAL A 177 -6.05 -8.19 3.66
CA VAL A 177 -6.97 -9.33 3.74
C VAL A 177 -7.89 -9.24 4.96
N ALA A 178 -7.34 -9.05 6.16
CA ALA A 178 -8.10 -9.09 7.39
C ALA A 178 -9.09 -7.93 7.52
N CYS A 179 -8.68 -6.71 7.17
CA CYS A 179 -9.52 -5.52 7.30
C CYS A 179 -10.64 -5.50 6.26
N HIS A 180 -10.37 -5.87 5.00
CA HIS A 180 -11.41 -5.86 3.97
C HIS A 180 -12.44 -6.99 4.17
N LEU A 181 -11.99 -8.21 4.44
CA LEU A 181 -12.89 -9.33 4.74
C LEU A 181 -13.63 -9.11 6.06
N GLY A 182 -12.93 -8.63 7.08
CA GLY A 182 -13.51 -8.26 8.36
C GLY A 182 -14.59 -7.19 8.19
N LEU A 183 -14.39 -6.22 7.30
CA LEU A 183 -15.40 -5.22 7.00
C LEU A 183 -16.62 -5.82 6.28
N ALA A 184 -16.42 -6.72 5.32
CA ALA A 184 -17.52 -7.41 4.63
C ALA A 184 -18.41 -8.17 5.63
N VAL A 185 -17.80 -8.85 6.60
CA VAL A 185 -18.50 -9.52 7.70
C VAL A 185 -19.15 -8.51 8.65
N TRP A 186 -18.42 -7.48 9.05
CA TRP A 186 -18.90 -6.44 9.98
C TRP A 186 -20.14 -5.71 9.46
N VAL A 187 -20.10 -5.24 8.22
CA VAL A 187 -21.24 -4.58 7.58
C VAL A 187 -22.39 -5.57 7.42
N GLY A 188 -22.11 -6.78 6.94
CA GLY A 188 -23.14 -7.80 6.75
C GLY A 188 -23.86 -8.18 8.05
N ALA A 189 -23.13 -8.30 9.16
CA ALA A 189 -23.65 -8.78 10.45
C ALA A 189 -24.32 -7.68 11.29
N PHE A 190 -23.76 -6.47 11.31
CA PHE A 190 -24.19 -5.41 12.25
C PHE A 190 -24.97 -4.28 11.58
N TRP A 191 -24.85 -4.14 10.26
CA TRP A 191 -25.44 -3.01 9.52
C TRP A 191 -26.38 -3.47 8.41
N GLY A 192 -26.46 -4.77 8.13
CA GLY A 192 -27.27 -5.33 7.06
C GLY A 192 -26.55 -5.27 5.71
N SER A 193 -26.59 -6.38 4.96
CA SER A 193 -26.08 -6.42 3.59
C SER A 193 -27.05 -5.71 2.64
N PRO A 194 -26.60 -4.80 1.76
CA PRO A 194 -27.44 -4.23 0.70
C PRO A 194 -27.77 -5.31 -0.35
N GLY A 195 -28.76 -6.15 -0.06
CA GLY A 195 -29.21 -7.22 -0.95
C GLY A 195 -29.36 -8.60 -0.34
N GLY A 196 -29.20 -8.76 0.98
CA GLY A 196 -29.69 -9.97 1.64
C GLY A 196 -31.21 -10.00 1.61
N ALA A 197 -31.80 -11.04 1.03
CA ALA A 197 -33.23 -11.29 1.13
C ALA A 197 -33.70 -11.15 2.59
N ALA A 198 -34.86 -10.54 2.78
CA ALA A 198 -35.50 -10.30 4.07
C ALA A 198 -35.34 -11.50 5.01
N GLY A 199 -34.48 -11.35 6.02
CA GLY A 199 -34.19 -12.37 7.03
C GLY A 199 -34.06 -11.71 8.39
N THR A 200 -35.20 -11.59 9.06
CA THR A 200 -35.38 -11.38 10.51
C THR A 200 -34.38 -10.45 11.22
N VAL A 201 -34.65 -9.14 11.19
CA VAL A 201 -34.12 -8.22 12.21
C VAL A 201 -34.82 -8.56 13.52
N GLY A 202 -34.04 -9.02 14.51
CA GLY A 202 -34.50 -9.22 15.88
C GLY A 202 -35.07 -7.93 16.47
N ALA A 203 -36.22 -8.06 17.12
CA ALA A 203 -36.95 -6.98 17.76
C ALA A 203 -36.15 -6.34 18.90
N ALA A 204 -35.51 -5.19 18.65
CA ALA A 204 -35.11 -4.23 19.69
C ALA A 204 -34.73 -2.88 19.04
N GLY A 205 -35.74 -2.10 18.65
CA GLY A 205 -35.53 -0.74 18.13
C GLY A 205 -36.85 -0.13 17.69
N THR A 206 -37.47 0.63 18.58
CA THR A 206 -38.73 1.34 18.35
C THR A 206 -38.64 2.27 17.14
N VAL A 207 -39.33 1.91 16.05
CA VAL A 207 -39.55 2.77 14.89
C VAL A 207 -40.64 3.78 15.27
N GLY A 208 -40.27 5.05 15.37
CA GLY A 208 -41.23 6.15 15.44
C GLY A 208 -42.02 6.23 14.12
N ALA A 209 -43.35 6.17 14.22
CA ALA A 209 -44.25 6.31 13.11
C ALA A 209 -44.12 7.71 12.47
N GLY A 210 -43.81 7.77 11.17
CA GLY A 210 -43.94 9.00 10.37
C GLY A 210 -42.76 9.39 9.47
N GLY A 211 -41.62 8.71 9.53
CA GLY A 211 -40.50 8.92 8.59
C GLY A 211 -40.37 7.72 7.66
N GLU A 212 -40.22 7.96 6.35
CA GLU A 212 -39.82 6.89 5.42
C GLU A 212 -38.60 6.15 5.99
N PRO A 213 -38.53 4.81 5.88
CA PRO A 213 -37.31 4.11 6.24
C PRO A 213 -36.24 4.61 5.28
N ALA A 214 -35.35 5.46 5.79
CA ALA A 214 -34.12 5.86 5.10
C ALA A 214 -33.33 4.57 4.87
N GLY A 215 -33.59 3.96 3.71
CA GLY A 215 -32.91 2.76 3.27
C GLY A 215 -31.43 3.03 3.35
N LEU A 216 -30.72 2.17 4.05
CA LEU A 216 -29.28 2.22 4.18
C LEU A 216 -28.66 2.06 2.78
N LEU A 217 -28.56 3.16 2.06
CA LEU A 217 -27.71 3.30 0.89
C LEU A 217 -26.28 3.27 1.44
N VAL A 218 -25.76 2.06 1.61
CA VAL A 218 -24.32 1.82 1.62
C VAL A 218 -23.85 2.21 0.22
N HIS A 219 -23.58 3.50 0.02
CA HIS A 219 -22.77 3.97 -1.08
C HIS A 219 -21.41 3.28 -0.90
N THR A 220 -21.17 2.26 -1.71
CA THR A 220 -19.89 1.55 -1.82
C THR A 220 -18.96 2.34 -2.76
N ASP A 221 -19.07 3.66 -2.80
CA ASP A 221 -18.32 4.54 -3.72
C ASP A 221 -16.80 4.49 -3.47
N GLY A 222 -16.35 3.98 -2.32
CA GLY A 222 -14.94 3.63 -2.07
C GLY A 222 -14.56 2.17 -2.38
N TRP A 223 -15.44 1.41 -3.02
CA TRP A 223 -15.27 -0.01 -3.38
C TRP A 223 -15.71 -0.23 -4.82
N ARG A 224 -15.13 0.47 -5.81
CA ARG A 224 -15.47 0.19 -7.20
C ARG A 224 -14.48 -0.82 -7.77
N TRP A 225 -14.45 -1.99 -7.14
CA TRP A 225 -14.09 -3.20 -7.87
C TRP A 225 -15.26 -3.54 -8.81
N ALA A 226 -15.34 -2.85 -9.94
CA ALA A 226 -16.32 -3.07 -11.02
C ALA A 226 -17.82 -3.07 -10.60
N ILE A 227 -18.30 -1.99 -9.97
CA ILE A 227 -19.74 -1.82 -9.70
C ILE A 227 -20.20 -0.43 -10.17
N PRO A 228 -21.14 -0.33 -11.14
CA PRO A 228 -21.99 0.84 -11.28
C PRO A 228 -23.07 0.81 -10.19
N LEU A 229 -23.10 1.83 -9.33
CA LEU A 229 -24.07 1.99 -8.25
C LEU A 229 -25.28 2.84 -8.67
N PRO A 230 -26.44 2.67 -8.01
CA PRO A 230 -27.65 3.44 -8.30
C PRO A 230 -27.43 4.93 -7.99
N GLY A 231 -27.42 5.75 -9.03
CA GLY A 231 -27.21 7.19 -8.96
C GLY A 231 -26.32 7.73 -10.08
N GLU A 232 -25.49 6.88 -10.68
CA GLU A 232 -24.85 7.25 -11.94
C GLU A 232 -25.90 7.27 -13.06
N PRO A 233 -25.84 8.23 -13.99
CA PRO A 233 -26.67 8.20 -15.18
C PRO A 233 -26.33 6.90 -15.89
N VAL A 234 -27.20 5.90 -15.74
CA VAL A 234 -27.14 4.68 -16.51
C VAL A 234 -26.97 5.14 -17.94
N SER A 235 -25.81 4.82 -18.52
CA SER A 235 -25.43 5.28 -19.83
C SER A 235 -26.63 5.08 -20.75
N VAL A 236 -26.84 6.07 -21.61
CA VAL A 236 -28.01 6.26 -22.47
C VAL A 236 -28.58 4.95 -23.02
N ALA A 237 -27.75 3.92 -23.27
CA ALA A 237 -28.10 2.54 -23.58
C ALA A 237 -29.29 1.92 -22.78
N ALA A 238 -29.36 2.03 -21.45
CA ALA A 238 -30.51 1.47 -20.72
C ALA A 238 -31.79 2.29 -20.90
N GLN A 239 -31.65 3.59 -21.12
CA GLN A 239 -32.76 4.47 -21.46
C GLN A 239 -33.20 4.27 -22.91
N THR A 240 -32.32 3.88 -23.83
CA THR A 240 -32.66 3.54 -25.22
C THR A 240 -33.47 2.25 -25.29
N VAL A 241 -33.17 1.25 -24.45
CA VAL A 241 -33.95 0.00 -24.37
C VAL A 241 -35.34 0.24 -23.76
N LEU A 242 -35.45 1.10 -22.75
CA LEU A 242 -36.74 1.51 -22.15
C LEU A 242 -37.54 2.49 -23.04
N GLY A 243 -36.86 3.31 -23.83
CA GLY A 243 -37.50 4.22 -24.80
C GLY A 243 -38.09 3.50 -26.02
N ALA A 244 -37.57 2.30 -26.35
CA ALA A 244 -38.09 1.46 -27.42
C ALA A 244 -39.32 0.64 -27.00
N LEU A 245 -39.57 0.45 -25.69
CA LEU A 245 -40.71 -0.30 -25.16
C LEU A 245 -41.76 0.63 -24.53
N GLY A 246 -42.54 1.27 -25.41
CA GLY A 246 -43.96 1.49 -25.18
C GLY A 246 -44.36 2.61 -24.21
N ARG A 247 -44.95 3.66 -24.79
CA ARG A 247 -45.91 4.54 -24.09
C ARG A 247 -46.97 3.67 -23.41
N GLY A 248 -46.96 3.57 -22.07
CA GLY A 248 -48.04 2.96 -21.30
C GLY A 248 -47.63 2.01 -20.15
N LEU A 249 -46.36 1.66 -20.00
CA LEU A 249 -45.90 0.84 -18.86
C LEU A 249 -45.42 1.72 -17.70
N ALA A 250 -45.75 1.29 -16.47
CA ALA A 250 -45.31 1.95 -15.24
C ALA A 250 -43.78 2.05 -15.19
N ARG A 251 -43.24 3.19 -14.74
CA ARG A 251 -41.79 3.34 -14.57
C ARG A 251 -41.27 2.25 -13.62
N PRO A 252 -40.19 1.53 -13.98
CA PRO A 252 -39.63 0.51 -13.10
C PRO A 252 -39.21 1.11 -11.76
N THR A 253 -39.43 0.37 -10.68
CA THR A 253 -39.04 0.80 -9.33
C THR A 253 -37.52 0.70 -9.16
N GLN A 254 -36.95 1.47 -8.23
CA GLN A 254 -35.50 1.44 -7.95
C GLN A 254 -34.95 0.03 -7.67
N PRO A 255 -35.65 -0.87 -6.93
CA PRO A 255 -35.20 -2.25 -6.76
C PRO A 255 -35.12 -3.06 -8.07
N GLN A 256 -36.04 -2.81 -9.01
CA GLN A 256 -36.05 -3.48 -10.32
C GLN A 256 -34.88 -3.02 -11.19
N LEU A 257 -34.57 -1.73 -11.18
CA LEU A 257 -33.39 -1.18 -11.87
C LEU A 257 -32.09 -1.75 -11.30
N LEU A 258 -31.98 -1.86 -9.97
CA LEU A 258 -30.80 -2.44 -9.31
C LEU A 258 -30.64 -3.93 -9.63
N ALA A 259 -31.73 -4.70 -9.64
CA ALA A 259 -31.71 -6.11 -10.01
C ALA A 259 -31.26 -6.31 -11.47
N ALA A 260 -31.78 -5.49 -12.39
CA ALA A 260 -31.38 -5.52 -13.80
C ALA A 260 -29.90 -5.13 -13.99
N ALA A 261 -29.43 -4.10 -13.28
CA ALA A 261 -28.01 -3.70 -13.33
C ALA A 261 -27.08 -4.80 -12.81
N ARG A 262 -27.45 -5.45 -11.68
CA ARG A 262 -26.68 -6.58 -11.13
C ARG A 262 -26.67 -7.78 -12.07
N ALA A 263 -27.80 -8.12 -12.68
CA ALA A 263 -27.88 -9.21 -13.66
C ALA A 263 -26.98 -8.93 -14.87
N ALA A 264 -26.94 -7.67 -15.35
CA ALA A 264 -26.07 -7.28 -16.45
C ALA A 264 -24.58 -7.30 -16.09
N ALA A 265 -24.21 -6.95 -14.85
CA ALA A 265 -22.82 -6.87 -14.38
C ALA A 265 -22.28 -8.19 -13.79
N ALA A 266 -23.14 -9.14 -13.45
CA ALA A 266 -22.77 -10.41 -12.82
C ALA A 266 -21.69 -11.20 -13.58
N PRO A 267 -21.74 -11.34 -14.92
CA PRO A 267 -20.70 -12.07 -15.66
C PRO A 267 -19.31 -11.45 -15.54
N GLU A 268 -19.23 -10.11 -15.52
CA GLU A 268 -17.96 -9.40 -15.34
C GLU A 268 -17.44 -9.53 -13.90
N ALA A 269 -18.31 -9.38 -12.91
CA ALA A 269 -17.95 -9.54 -11.51
C ALA A 269 -17.37 -10.95 -11.23
N TRP A 270 -17.98 -11.99 -11.79
CA TRP A 270 -17.44 -13.35 -11.69
C TRP A 270 -16.14 -13.53 -12.45
N ALA A 271 -15.99 -12.94 -13.64
CA ALA A 271 -14.73 -13.01 -14.39
C ALA A 271 -13.55 -12.44 -13.58
N TRP A 272 -13.73 -11.31 -12.89
CA TRP A 272 -12.72 -10.74 -12.00
C TRP A 272 -12.39 -11.64 -10.80
N ILE A 273 -13.40 -12.23 -10.17
CA ILE A 273 -13.22 -13.20 -9.09
C ILE A 273 -12.45 -14.42 -9.60
N GLY A 274 -12.84 -14.98 -10.75
CA GLY A 274 -12.15 -16.10 -11.37
C GLY A 274 -10.70 -15.78 -11.74
N LEU A 275 -10.44 -14.59 -12.28
CA LEU A 275 -9.09 -14.13 -12.58
C LEU A 275 -8.23 -14.10 -11.31
N SER A 276 -8.79 -13.61 -10.20
CA SER A 276 -8.09 -13.55 -8.90
C SER A 276 -7.82 -14.93 -8.32
N LEU A 277 -8.83 -15.82 -8.28
CA LEU A 277 -8.72 -17.16 -7.71
C LEU A 277 -7.78 -18.03 -8.54
N GLY A 278 -7.91 -17.94 -9.86
CA GLY A 278 -7.03 -18.60 -10.81
C GLY A 278 -5.59 -18.12 -10.68
N GLY A 279 -5.37 -16.80 -10.54
CA GLY A 279 -4.06 -16.23 -10.30
C GLY A 279 -3.42 -16.70 -8.99
N VAL A 280 -4.18 -16.71 -7.89
CA VAL A 280 -3.72 -17.24 -6.59
C VAL A 280 -3.39 -18.74 -6.69
N ALA A 281 -4.25 -19.53 -7.34
CA ALA A 281 -3.96 -20.93 -7.62
C ALA A 281 -2.67 -21.10 -8.44
N GLY A 282 -2.46 -20.23 -9.43
CA GLY A 282 -1.22 -20.20 -10.20
C GLY A 282 0.01 -19.83 -9.39
N VAL A 283 -0.10 -18.97 -8.38
CA VAL A 283 1.02 -18.70 -7.44
C VAL A 283 1.36 -19.97 -6.67
N LEU A 284 0.35 -20.71 -6.18
CA LEU A 284 0.55 -21.98 -5.47
C LEU A 284 1.19 -23.04 -6.37
N VAL A 285 0.69 -23.19 -7.60
CA VAL A 285 1.24 -24.10 -8.61
C VAL A 285 2.68 -23.73 -8.93
N SER A 286 2.98 -22.46 -9.17
CA SER A 286 4.34 -22.00 -9.48
C SER A 286 5.32 -22.28 -8.33
N ASN A 287 4.89 -22.08 -7.08
CA ASN A 287 5.66 -22.46 -5.90
C ASN A 287 5.85 -23.99 -5.78
N ALA A 288 4.83 -24.79 -6.12
CA ALA A 288 4.96 -26.25 -6.15
C ALA A 288 5.94 -26.71 -7.24
N LEU A 289 5.92 -26.10 -8.42
CA LEU A 289 6.87 -26.37 -9.51
C LEU A 289 8.31 -26.02 -9.12
N LEU A 290 8.52 -24.90 -8.40
CA LEU A 290 9.83 -24.55 -7.82
C LEU A 290 10.30 -25.61 -6.82
N ARG A 291 9.42 -26.07 -5.91
CA ARG A 291 9.76 -27.10 -4.91
C ARG A 291 10.05 -28.45 -5.54
N ALA A 292 9.35 -28.78 -6.63
CA ALA A 292 9.57 -30.00 -7.40
C ALA A 292 10.84 -29.94 -8.29
N GLY A 293 11.51 -28.78 -8.38
CA GLY A 293 12.68 -28.59 -9.24
C GLY A 293 12.35 -28.53 -10.73
N LEU A 294 11.06 -28.39 -11.09
CA LEU A 294 10.61 -28.28 -12.49
C LEU A 294 10.86 -26.88 -13.06
N ILE A 295 10.93 -25.87 -12.20
CA ILE A 295 11.36 -24.51 -12.55
C ILE A 295 12.54 -24.15 -11.64
N ALA A 296 13.57 -23.52 -12.20
CA ALA A 296 14.73 -23.06 -11.45
C ALA A 296 14.44 -21.73 -10.74
N ARG A 297 14.95 -21.57 -9.51
CA ARG A 297 14.90 -20.30 -8.79
C ARG A 297 15.80 -19.26 -9.48
N SER A 298 15.27 -18.05 -9.65
CA SER A 298 16.04 -16.89 -10.11
C SER A 298 17.17 -16.57 -9.11
N PHE A 299 18.35 -16.19 -9.59
CA PHE A 299 19.55 -15.83 -8.83
C PHE A 299 20.09 -16.91 -7.88
N ALA A 300 19.79 -18.19 -8.13
CA ALA A 300 20.28 -19.30 -7.30
C ALA A 300 21.82 -19.45 -7.24
N ASP A 301 22.52 -18.91 -8.24
CA ASP A 301 23.98 -18.92 -8.40
C ASP A 301 24.64 -17.59 -8.01
N TYR A 302 23.87 -16.59 -7.56
CA TYR A 302 24.39 -15.25 -7.28
C TYR A 302 25.46 -15.24 -6.17
N ASP A 303 25.21 -15.88 -5.02
CA ASP A 303 26.15 -15.88 -3.89
C ASP A 303 27.52 -16.48 -4.26
N GLN A 304 27.51 -17.51 -5.11
CA GLN A 304 28.73 -18.14 -5.61
C GLN A 304 29.48 -17.21 -6.56
N TRP A 305 28.75 -16.56 -7.46
CA TRP A 305 29.30 -15.55 -8.35
C TRP A 305 29.87 -14.36 -7.56
N GLU A 306 29.15 -13.83 -6.58
CA GLU A 306 29.59 -12.72 -5.74
C GLU A 306 30.89 -13.06 -4.99
N ALA A 307 30.98 -14.25 -4.40
CA ALA A 307 32.19 -14.72 -3.75
C ALA A 307 33.39 -14.79 -4.73
N SER A 308 33.18 -15.27 -5.95
CA SER A 308 34.22 -15.30 -6.99
C SER A 308 34.65 -13.90 -7.44
N ALA A 309 33.70 -12.99 -7.65
CA ALA A 309 33.98 -11.62 -8.06
C ALA A 309 34.77 -10.85 -6.99
N ILE A 310 34.42 -11.04 -5.71
CA ILE A 310 35.17 -10.48 -4.58
C ILE A 310 36.59 -11.04 -4.53
N ALA A 311 36.76 -12.36 -4.67
CA ALA A 311 38.07 -13.01 -4.66
C ALA A 311 38.96 -12.53 -5.82
N GLU A 312 38.39 -12.35 -7.01
CA GLU A 312 39.08 -11.81 -8.18
C GLU A 312 39.54 -10.35 -7.96
N ALA A 313 38.65 -9.49 -7.44
CA ALA A 313 38.97 -8.10 -7.14
C ALA A 313 40.08 -7.96 -6.09
N GLN A 314 40.06 -8.81 -5.05
CA GLN A 314 41.12 -8.89 -4.04
C GLN A 314 42.45 -9.33 -4.65
N THR A 315 42.43 -10.33 -5.52
CA THR A 315 43.62 -10.85 -6.21
C THR A 315 44.24 -9.80 -7.13
N GLN A 316 43.41 -9.08 -7.90
CA GLN A 316 43.87 -8.00 -8.78
C GLN A 316 44.47 -6.83 -7.99
N SER A 317 43.88 -6.48 -6.85
CA SER A 317 44.40 -5.43 -5.96
C SER A 317 45.74 -5.84 -5.33
N ALA A 318 45.88 -7.10 -4.93
CA ALA A 318 47.14 -7.64 -4.42
C ALA A 318 48.25 -7.67 -5.49
N ALA A 319 47.90 -7.96 -6.75
CA ALA A 319 48.84 -7.94 -7.87
C ALA A 319 49.24 -6.51 -8.29
N ALA A 320 48.42 -5.51 -8.02
CA ALA A 320 48.69 -4.10 -8.29
C ALA A 320 49.47 -3.38 -7.18
N ALA A 321 49.74 -4.04 -6.04
CA ALA A 321 50.52 -3.47 -4.95
C ALA A 321 51.98 -3.23 -5.39
N PRO A 322 52.52 -2.00 -5.26
CA PRO A 322 53.89 -1.73 -5.68
C PRO A 322 54.87 -2.56 -4.85
N ALA A 323 55.89 -3.12 -5.52
CA ALA A 323 56.97 -3.84 -4.87
C ALA A 323 57.60 -2.98 -3.75
N ALA A 324 57.65 -3.51 -2.53
CA ALA A 324 58.11 -2.80 -1.35
C ALA A 324 59.51 -2.18 -1.58
N GLY A 325 59.58 -0.85 -1.62
CA GLY A 325 60.85 -0.14 -1.83
C GLY A 325 60.84 1.40 -1.85
N ALA A 326 59.70 2.08 -1.78
CA ALA A 326 59.67 3.56 -1.81
C ALA A 326 59.04 4.14 -0.53
N ALA A 327 59.81 5.01 0.15
CA ALA A 327 59.41 5.69 1.38
C ALA A 327 58.27 6.72 1.14
N PRO A 328 57.39 6.98 2.11
CA PRO A 328 56.24 7.86 1.92
C PRO A 328 56.69 9.33 1.99
N THR A 329 56.58 10.06 0.89
CA THR A 329 56.78 11.52 0.86
C THR A 329 55.68 12.20 0.04
N THR A 330 54.46 12.28 0.59
CA THR A 330 53.57 13.45 0.42
C THR A 330 52.30 13.28 1.27
N PRO A 331 51.98 14.21 2.19
CA PRO A 331 50.64 14.27 2.76
C PRO A 331 49.73 15.03 1.79
N GLY A 332 48.72 14.38 1.24
CA GLY A 332 47.67 15.10 0.50
C GLY A 332 47.05 14.42 -0.72
N ILE A 333 47.39 13.18 -1.04
CA ILE A 333 46.67 12.40 -2.04
C ILE A 333 46.00 11.26 -1.30
N GLU A 334 44.66 11.30 -1.19
CA GLU A 334 43.87 10.17 -0.71
C GLU A 334 44.34 8.91 -1.42
N PRO A 335 44.71 7.83 -0.70
CA PRO A 335 45.12 6.60 -1.35
C PRO A 335 43.99 6.16 -2.28
N ALA A 336 44.36 5.90 -3.53
CA ALA A 336 43.47 5.40 -4.57
C ALA A 336 42.56 4.32 -3.99
N GLN A 337 41.26 4.62 -4.06
CA GLN A 337 40.12 3.78 -3.76
C GLN A 337 40.50 2.33 -3.48
N GLU A 338 40.59 2.01 -2.19
CA GLU A 338 40.41 0.67 -1.67
C GLU A 338 38.99 0.24 -2.12
N THR A 339 38.89 -0.33 -3.32
CA THR A 339 37.65 -0.82 -3.92
C THR A 339 37.10 -1.87 -2.98
N ARG A 340 36.09 -1.45 -2.20
CA ARG A 340 35.46 -2.23 -1.14
C ARG A 340 34.99 -3.55 -1.72
N ALA A 341 35.52 -4.64 -1.18
CA ALA A 341 35.04 -6.01 -1.34
C ALA A 341 33.59 -6.26 -0.85
N SER A 342 32.81 -5.20 -0.66
CA SER A 342 31.42 -5.20 -0.18
C SER A 342 30.69 -3.97 -0.73
N ASP A 343 30.96 -3.59 -1.98
CA ASP A 343 30.25 -2.49 -2.62
C ASP A 343 28.78 -2.91 -2.84
N PRO A 344 27.78 -2.20 -2.27
CA PRO A 344 26.36 -2.50 -2.49
C PRO A 344 25.93 -2.45 -3.95
N GLU A 345 26.82 -2.02 -4.87
CA GLU A 345 26.61 -1.99 -6.31
C GLU A 345 27.08 -3.28 -7.03
N LEU A 346 27.69 -4.26 -6.35
CA LEU A 346 28.26 -5.47 -6.99
C LEU A 346 27.20 -6.29 -7.74
N TRP A 347 25.95 -6.32 -7.26
CA TRP A 347 24.85 -7.02 -7.92
C TRP A 347 24.49 -6.44 -9.29
N ILE A 348 24.74 -5.14 -9.52
CA ILE A 348 24.51 -4.47 -10.81
C ILE A 348 25.47 -5.03 -11.89
N ALA A 349 26.61 -5.57 -11.47
CA ALA A 349 27.59 -6.18 -12.36
C ALA A 349 27.26 -7.64 -12.72
N TYR A 350 26.17 -8.22 -12.21
CA TYR A 350 25.80 -9.60 -12.49
C TYR A 350 25.49 -9.81 -13.99
N PRO A 351 26.25 -10.64 -14.72
CA PRO A 351 26.23 -10.68 -16.19
C PRO A 351 25.06 -11.47 -16.78
N HIS A 352 24.29 -12.20 -15.97
CA HIS A 352 23.29 -13.17 -16.44
C HIS A 352 21.84 -12.69 -16.31
N ALA A 353 21.59 -11.38 -16.25
CA ALA A 353 20.26 -10.80 -16.05
C ALA A 353 19.16 -11.39 -16.96
N ARG A 354 19.42 -11.53 -18.28
CA ARG A 354 18.44 -12.09 -19.24
C ARG A 354 18.04 -13.54 -18.91
N ARG A 355 19.00 -14.37 -18.49
CA ARG A 355 18.74 -15.77 -18.10
C ARG A 355 17.84 -15.82 -16.88
N GLU A 356 18.09 -14.95 -15.91
CA GLU A 356 17.26 -14.85 -14.70
C GLU A 356 15.84 -14.39 -15.01
N MET A 357 15.67 -13.42 -15.92
CA MET A 357 14.34 -12.97 -16.34
C MET A 357 13.52 -14.06 -17.04
N VAL A 358 14.15 -14.99 -17.78
CA VAL A 358 13.44 -16.14 -18.37
C VAL A 358 12.91 -17.07 -17.27
N LYS A 359 13.67 -17.29 -16.18
CA LYS A 359 13.20 -18.08 -15.03
C LYS A 359 12.04 -17.39 -14.32
N GLU A 360 12.10 -16.08 -14.15
CA GLU A 360 11.00 -15.29 -13.57
C GLU A 360 9.74 -15.31 -14.47
N ALA A 361 9.90 -15.21 -15.79
CA ALA A 361 8.80 -15.34 -16.73
C ALA A 361 8.17 -16.75 -16.69
N ALA A 362 8.98 -17.80 -16.55
CA ALA A 362 8.49 -19.17 -16.37
C ALA A 362 7.67 -19.31 -15.08
N PHE A 363 8.07 -18.64 -14.00
CA PHE A 363 7.30 -18.59 -12.76
C PHE A 363 5.97 -17.85 -12.92
N LEU A 364 5.91 -16.79 -13.74
CA LEU A 364 4.67 -16.05 -14.00
C LEU A 364 3.68 -16.81 -14.90
N GLY A 365 4.15 -17.74 -15.73
CA GLY A 365 3.34 -18.48 -16.69
C GLY A 365 2.08 -19.12 -16.10
N PRO A 366 2.17 -19.96 -15.06
CA PRO A 366 1.00 -20.58 -14.44
C PRO A 366 0.04 -19.57 -13.80
N ILE A 367 0.55 -18.45 -13.27
CA ILE A 367 -0.26 -17.37 -12.66
C ILE A 367 -1.19 -16.76 -13.71
N VAL A 368 -0.63 -16.35 -14.85
CA VAL A 368 -1.41 -15.74 -15.94
C VAL A 368 -2.36 -16.77 -16.55
N LEU A 369 -1.87 -17.98 -16.84
CA LEU A 369 -2.68 -19.03 -17.46
C LEU A 369 -3.89 -19.40 -16.60
N LEU A 370 -3.67 -19.72 -15.33
CA LEU A 370 -4.76 -20.13 -14.44
C LEU A 370 -5.69 -18.97 -14.11
N GLY A 371 -5.18 -17.74 -14.05
CA GLY A 371 -6.02 -16.54 -13.98
C GLY A 371 -6.97 -16.43 -15.16
N LEU A 372 -6.47 -16.47 -16.39
CA LEU A 372 -7.30 -16.37 -17.60
C LEU A 372 -8.33 -17.52 -17.69
N VAL A 373 -7.91 -18.74 -17.38
CA VAL A 373 -8.82 -19.90 -17.32
C VAL A 373 -9.89 -19.68 -16.24
N GLY A 374 -9.51 -19.22 -15.05
CA GLY A 374 -10.44 -18.93 -13.97
C GLY A 374 -11.48 -17.87 -14.35
N ALA A 375 -11.06 -16.79 -15.03
CA ALA A 375 -11.94 -15.74 -15.51
C ALA A 375 -13.00 -16.27 -16.48
N VAL A 376 -12.58 -17.09 -17.45
CA VAL A 376 -13.51 -17.72 -18.41
C VAL A 376 -14.45 -18.69 -17.70
N VAL A 377 -13.92 -19.60 -16.90
CA VAL A 377 -14.71 -20.66 -16.23
C VAL A 377 -15.77 -20.08 -15.31
N THR A 378 -15.40 -19.13 -14.44
CA THR A 378 -16.35 -18.50 -13.51
C THR A 378 -17.40 -17.67 -14.24
N ARG A 379 -17.00 -16.87 -15.25
CA ARG A 379 -17.95 -16.14 -16.09
C ARG A 379 -19.02 -17.06 -16.67
N TRP A 380 -18.64 -18.23 -17.17
CA TRP A 380 -19.56 -19.20 -17.77
C TRP A 380 -20.43 -19.94 -16.75
N LEU A 381 -19.86 -20.36 -15.61
CA LEU A 381 -20.57 -21.19 -14.63
C LEU A 381 -21.57 -20.41 -13.77
N THR A 382 -21.35 -19.11 -13.57
CA THR A 382 -22.10 -18.33 -12.58
C THR A 382 -22.71 -17.04 -13.13
N ALA A 383 -22.81 -16.91 -14.46
CA ALA A 383 -23.33 -15.74 -15.18
C ALA A 383 -24.68 -15.24 -14.64
N ASP A 384 -25.56 -16.15 -14.20
CA ASP A 384 -26.93 -15.84 -13.79
C ASP A 384 -27.07 -15.45 -12.31
N SER A 385 -25.98 -15.41 -11.55
CA SER A 385 -26.00 -15.19 -10.10
C SER A 385 -25.08 -14.05 -9.70
N TRP A 386 -25.40 -13.32 -8.62
CA TRP A 386 -24.50 -12.31 -8.08
C TRP A 386 -23.58 -12.92 -7.02
N PRO A 387 -22.25 -12.66 -7.04
CA PRO A 387 -21.33 -13.21 -6.05
C PRO A 387 -21.61 -12.68 -4.64
N PRO A 388 -21.41 -13.50 -3.59
CA PRO A 388 -21.53 -13.02 -2.22
C PRO A 388 -20.45 -11.98 -1.90
N LEU A 389 -20.80 -11.00 -1.06
CA LEU A 389 -19.95 -9.83 -0.78
C LEU A 389 -18.54 -10.20 -0.33
N TRP A 390 -18.40 -11.18 0.57
CA TRP A 390 -17.08 -11.60 1.07
C TRP A 390 -16.18 -12.16 -0.04
N LEU A 391 -16.75 -12.88 -1.02
CA LEU A 391 -16.00 -13.47 -2.13
C LEU A 391 -15.59 -12.39 -3.13
N HIS A 392 -16.48 -11.45 -3.38
CA HIS A 392 -16.17 -10.28 -4.21
C HIS A 392 -15.03 -9.44 -3.60
N VAL A 393 -15.09 -9.19 -2.29
CA VAL A 393 -14.03 -8.48 -1.55
C VAL A 393 -12.72 -9.27 -1.53
N ALA A 394 -12.78 -10.60 -1.29
CA ALA A 394 -11.60 -11.46 -1.36
C ALA A 394 -10.93 -11.40 -2.74
N GLY A 395 -11.75 -11.45 -3.80
CA GLY A 395 -11.28 -11.35 -5.17
C GLY A 395 -10.63 -10.00 -5.48
N GLY A 396 -11.19 -8.90 -4.96
CA GLY A 396 -10.59 -7.57 -5.04
C GLY A 396 -9.21 -7.51 -4.37
N VAL A 397 -9.10 -7.92 -3.10
CA VAL A 397 -7.80 -7.93 -2.39
C VAL A 397 -6.75 -8.78 -3.13
N ALA A 398 -7.14 -9.97 -3.60
CA ALA A 398 -6.26 -10.85 -4.35
C ALA A 398 -5.85 -10.24 -5.70
N MET A 399 -6.77 -9.59 -6.42
CA MET A 399 -6.49 -8.90 -7.67
C MET A 399 -5.54 -7.72 -7.45
N GLY A 400 -5.77 -6.95 -6.38
CA GLY A 400 -4.90 -5.87 -5.95
C GLY A 400 -3.47 -6.36 -5.72
N TYR A 401 -3.31 -7.44 -4.96
CA TYR A 401 -2.01 -8.08 -4.75
C TYR A 401 -1.35 -8.50 -6.05
N LEU A 402 -2.08 -9.22 -6.91
CA LEU A 402 -1.56 -9.79 -8.15
C LEU A 402 -1.15 -8.71 -9.16
N ILE A 403 -2.03 -7.74 -9.43
CA ILE A 403 -1.73 -6.66 -10.40
C ILE A 403 -0.70 -5.69 -9.84
N GLY A 404 -0.78 -5.34 -8.56
CA GLY A 404 0.21 -4.47 -7.91
C GLY A 404 1.62 -5.04 -8.03
N GLY A 405 1.79 -6.33 -7.73
CA GLY A 405 3.07 -7.03 -7.95
C GLY A 405 3.43 -7.19 -9.43
N ALA A 406 2.48 -7.62 -10.27
CA ALA A 406 2.73 -7.85 -11.69
C ALA A 406 3.18 -6.58 -12.42
N THR A 407 2.66 -5.41 -12.06
CA THR A 407 3.05 -4.13 -12.68
C THR A 407 4.55 -3.89 -12.55
N VAL A 408 5.07 -4.01 -11.34
CA VAL A 408 6.51 -3.87 -11.08
C VAL A 408 7.29 -5.00 -11.73
N TRP A 409 6.77 -6.23 -11.64
CA TRP A 409 7.45 -7.40 -12.17
C TRP A 409 7.62 -7.34 -13.70
N LEU A 410 6.62 -6.82 -14.42
CA LEU A 410 6.69 -6.59 -15.85
C LEU A 410 7.76 -5.56 -16.21
N VAL A 411 7.86 -4.45 -15.47
CA VAL A 411 8.91 -3.44 -15.67
C VAL A 411 10.28 -4.01 -15.34
N ARG A 412 10.40 -4.80 -14.27
CA ARG A 412 11.63 -5.53 -13.90
C ARG A 412 12.07 -6.45 -15.04
N ILE A 413 11.19 -7.29 -15.58
CA ILE A 413 11.50 -8.22 -16.68
C ILE A 413 11.86 -7.46 -17.96
N GLY A 414 11.00 -6.54 -18.39
CA GLY A 414 11.20 -5.78 -19.62
C GLY A 414 12.46 -4.93 -19.59
N GLY A 415 12.66 -4.18 -18.50
CA GLY A 415 13.86 -3.37 -18.28
C GLY A 415 15.12 -4.21 -18.23
N SER A 416 15.10 -5.34 -17.52
CA SER A 416 16.30 -6.17 -17.38
C SER A 416 16.70 -6.86 -18.67
N ILE A 417 15.73 -7.23 -19.51
CA ILE A 417 16.01 -7.75 -20.85
C ILE A 417 16.56 -6.64 -21.76
N ALA A 418 15.97 -5.44 -21.73
CA ALA A 418 16.35 -4.32 -22.57
C ALA A 418 17.79 -3.83 -22.27
N PHE A 419 18.12 -3.64 -20.99
CA PHE A 419 19.41 -3.08 -20.57
C PHE A 419 20.47 -4.13 -20.24
N ASN A 420 20.10 -5.43 -20.26
CA ASN A 420 20.97 -6.55 -19.86
C ASN A 420 21.61 -6.38 -18.47
N LYS A 421 20.89 -5.69 -17.58
CA LYS A 421 21.24 -5.41 -16.18
C LYS A 421 19.96 -5.47 -15.37
N GLU A 422 20.02 -5.88 -14.12
CA GLU A 422 18.83 -5.92 -13.28
C GLU A 422 18.26 -4.51 -13.10
N ALA A 423 17.00 -4.32 -13.51
CA ALA A 423 16.38 -3.00 -13.59
C ALA A 423 15.79 -2.52 -12.27
N MET A 424 15.31 -3.43 -11.42
CA MET A 424 14.50 -3.08 -10.25
C MET A 424 14.43 -4.24 -9.28
N GLY A 425 14.43 -4.02 -7.96
CA GLY A 425 14.56 -5.07 -6.94
C GLY A 425 13.27 -5.88 -6.68
N MET A 426 13.42 -7.11 -6.18
CA MET A 426 12.26 -7.96 -5.83
C MET A 426 11.47 -7.44 -4.62
N GLY A 427 12.10 -6.65 -3.75
CA GLY A 427 11.45 -5.99 -2.63
C GLY A 427 10.33 -5.04 -3.10
N ASP A 428 10.57 -4.30 -4.18
CA ASP A 428 9.60 -3.35 -4.74
C ASP A 428 8.35 -4.06 -5.29
N VAL A 429 8.52 -5.26 -5.86
CA VAL A 429 7.41 -6.11 -6.34
C VAL A 429 6.48 -6.46 -5.18
N HIS A 430 7.04 -6.88 -4.05
CA HIS A 430 6.26 -7.27 -2.88
C HIS A 430 5.67 -6.06 -2.15
N LEU A 431 6.37 -4.93 -2.14
CA LEU A 431 5.83 -3.66 -1.64
C LEU A 431 4.59 -3.27 -2.44
N MET A 432 4.65 -3.28 -3.77
CA MET A 432 3.50 -2.90 -4.59
C MET A 432 2.38 -3.93 -4.58
N ALA A 433 2.69 -5.21 -4.41
CA ALA A 433 1.68 -6.23 -4.13
C ALA A 433 0.97 -5.97 -2.79
N ALA A 434 1.70 -5.56 -1.75
CA ALA A 434 1.13 -5.19 -0.46
C ALA A 434 0.27 -3.92 -0.54
N VAL A 435 0.74 -2.89 -1.25
CA VAL A 435 -0.04 -1.68 -1.53
C VAL A 435 -1.33 -2.04 -2.27
N GLY A 436 -1.24 -2.87 -3.30
CA GLY A 436 -2.41 -3.33 -4.05
C GLY A 436 -3.39 -4.15 -3.22
N ALA A 437 -2.93 -4.99 -2.30
CA ALA A 437 -3.81 -5.73 -1.39
C ALA A 437 -4.58 -4.80 -0.43
N CYS A 438 -4.03 -3.64 -0.10
CA CYS A 438 -4.62 -2.67 0.83
C CYS A 438 -5.48 -1.60 0.17
N LEU A 439 -5.09 -1.11 -1.00
CA LEU A 439 -5.75 0.02 -1.68
C LEU A 439 -6.45 -0.38 -2.98
N GLY A 440 -6.05 -1.52 -3.55
CA GLY A 440 -6.47 -1.96 -4.86
C GLY A 440 -5.44 -1.70 -5.96
N TRP A 441 -5.67 -2.35 -7.09
CA TRP A 441 -4.67 -2.39 -8.16
C TRP A 441 -4.46 -1.05 -8.85
N ILE A 442 -5.50 -0.23 -8.96
CA ILE A 442 -5.43 1.07 -9.65
C ILE A 442 -4.56 2.02 -8.86
N ASP A 443 -4.85 2.17 -7.57
CA ASP A 443 -4.05 3.00 -6.68
C ASP A 443 -2.60 2.51 -6.61
N ALA A 444 -2.36 1.19 -6.63
CA ALA A 444 -1.02 0.63 -6.72
C ALA A 444 -0.31 0.99 -8.04
N VAL A 445 -0.97 0.86 -9.19
CA VAL A 445 -0.41 1.21 -10.50
C VAL A 445 -0.10 2.70 -10.58
N VAL A 446 -1.04 3.56 -10.17
CA VAL A 446 -0.85 5.02 -10.14
C VAL A 446 0.30 5.38 -9.20
N ALA A 447 0.38 4.77 -8.01
CA ALA A 447 1.47 5.01 -7.07
C ALA A 447 2.83 4.59 -7.65
N PHE A 448 2.90 3.44 -8.34
CA PHE A 448 4.14 2.95 -8.95
C PHE A 448 4.69 3.94 -10.00
N PHE A 449 3.85 4.41 -10.92
CA PHE A 449 4.28 5.38 -11.93
C PHE A 449 4.49 6.79 -11.34
N GLY A 450 3.68 7.17 -10.34
CA GLY A 450 3.84 8.43 -9.62
C GLY A 450 5.18 8.54 -8.87
N ALA A 451 5.74 7.40 -8.43
CA ALA A 451 7.03 7.36 -7.74
C ALA A 451 8.20 7.85 -8.60
N ALA A 452 8.16 7.63 -9.91
CA ALA A 452 9.14 8.21 -10.83
C ALA A 452 9.11 9.74 -10.81
N GLY A 453 7.91 10.33 -10.72
CA GLY A 453 7.72 11.78 -10.56
C GLY A 453 8.26 12.30 -9.22
N VAL A 454 7.96 11.60 -8.12
CA VAL A 454 8.47 11.94 -6.78
C VAL A 454 10.01 11.89 -6.76
N GLY A 455 10.59 10.82 -7.33
CA GLY A 455 12.05 10.67 -7.44
C GLY A 455 12.70 11.78 -8.28
N LEU A 456 12.09 12.15 -9.40
CA LEU A 456 12.58 13.25 -10.24
C LEU A 456 12.59 14.59 -9.48
N VAL A 457 11.50 14.91 -8.79
CA VAL A 457 11.42 16.13 -7.96
C VAL A 457 12.51 16.13 -6.89
N TRP A 458 12.74 14.99 -6.22
CA TRP A 458 13.80 14.85 -5.23
C TRP A 458 15.19 15.08 -5.82
N VAL A 459 15.49 14.51 -6.99
CA VAL A 459 16.78 14.70 -7.69
C VAL A 459 17.00 16.16 -8.07
N VAL A 460 15.98 16.83 -8.62
CA VAL A 460 16.07 18.25 -8.99
C VAL A 460 16.31 19.13 -7.76
N LEU A 461 15.54 18.93 -6.69
CA LEU A 461 15.67 19.71 -5.46
C LEU A 461 17.00 19.46 -4.75
N SER A 462 17.43 18.21 -4.63
CA SER A 462 18.73 17.87 -4.02
C SER A 462 19.90 18.48 -4.78
N ARG A 463 19.86 18.46 -6.12
CA ARG A 463 20.87 19.11 -6.95
C ARG A 463 20.86 20.63 -6.80
N ALA A 464 19.67 21.24 -6.73
CA ALA A 464 19.52 22.69 -6.57
C ALA A 464 19.99 23.19 -5.18
N LEU A 465 19.72 22.43 -4.12
CA LEU A 465 20.00 22.84 -2.73
C LEU A 465 21.38 22.41 -2.25
N ALA A 466 21.84 21.21 -2.60
CA ALA A 466 23.05 20.61 -2.07
C ALA A 466 24.20 20.50 -3.07
N GLY A 467 23.97 20.78 -4.37
CA GLY A 467 24.99 20.73 -5.42
C GLY A 467 25.49 19.31 -5.76
N SER A 468 25.05 18.29 -5.04
CA SER A 468 25.42 16.89 -5.24
C SER A 468 24.20 15.98 -5.10
N THR A 469 24.18 14.88 -5.85
CA THR A 469 23.15 13.84 -5.76
C THR A 469 23.85 12.52 -5.44
N ALA A 470 23.24 11.68 -4.61
CA ALA A 470 23.74 10.33 -4.35
C ALA A 470 23.82 9.53 -5.66
N ARG A 471 24.87 8.70 -5.80
CA ARG A 471 25.11 7.91 -7.02
C ARG A 471 24.05 6.81 -7.23
N ALA A 472 23.53 6.26 -6.13
CA ALA A 472 22.41 5.34 -6.10
C ALA A 472 21.35 5.84 -5.12
N LEU A 473 20.07 5.72 -5.48
CA LEU A 473 18.95 6.06 -4.63
C LEU A 473 18.06 4.82 -4.44
N PRO A 474 17.73 4.44 -3.21
CA PRO A 474 16.76 3.37 -2.97
C PRO A 474 15.39 3.81 -3.48
N TYR A 475 14.71 2.94 -4.24
CA TYR A 475 13.44 3.29 -4.89
C TYR A 475 12.22 3.15 -3.96
N GLY A 476 12.30 2.29 -2.95
CA GLY A 476 11.24 2.04 -1.97
C GLY A 476 10.68 3.30 -1.29
N PRO A 477 11.51 4.25 -0.82
CA PRO A 477 11.05 5.54 -0.29
C PRO A 477 10.16 6.32 -1.25
N PHE A 478 10.46 6.33 -2.55
CA PHE A 478 9.65 7.05 -3.54
C PHE A 478 8.32 6.34 -3.81
N LEU A 479 8.31 5.01 -3.81
CA LEU A 479 7.07 4.21 -3.87
C LEU A 479 6.18 4.48 -2.66
N ALA A 480 6.76 4.51 -1.46
CA ALA A 480 6.05 4.80 -0.22
C ALA A 480 5.44 6.21 -0.24
N VAL A 481 6.23 7.24 -0.59
CA VAL A 481 5.74 8.62 -0.68
C VAL A 481 4.66 8.75 -1.75
N SER A 482 4.86 8.18 -2.94
CA SER A 482 3.85 8.20 -4.00
C SER A 482 2.54 7.54 -3.57
N THR A 483 2.61 6.41 -2.87
CA THR A 483 1.42 5.73 -2.32
C THR A 483 0.66 6.63 -1.34
N VAL A 484 1.38 7.29 -0.43
CA VAL A 484 0.78 8.24 0.52
C VAL A 484 0.13 9.41 -0.23
N LEU A 485 0.78 9.94 -1.27
CA LEU A 485 0.23 11.01 -2.10
C LEU A 485 -1.02 10.57 -2.86
N VAL A 486 -1.05 9.35 -3.40
CA VAL A 486 -2.25 8.81 -4.09
C VAL A 486 -3.46 8.79 -3.15
N VAL A 487 -3.26 8.34 -1.91
CA VAL A 487 -4.33 8.30 -0.91
C VAL A 487 -4.75 9.70 -0.47
N LEU A 488 -3.80 10.59 -0.15
CA LEU A 488 -4.09 11.91 0.41
C LEU A 488 -4.54 12.94 -0.64
N LEU A 489 -4.16 12.76 -1.91
CA LEU A 489 -4.46 13.69 -3.00
C LEU A 489 -5.42 13.07 -4.02
N ARG A 490 -6.16 12.02 -3.67
CA ARG A 490 -7.04 11.30 -4.59
C ARG A 490 -7.97 12.21 -5.41
N PRO A 491 -8.71 13.17 -4.84
CA PRO A 491 -9.61 13.99 -5.67
C PRO A 491 -8.87 14.90 -6.64
N TRP A 492 -7.65 15.33 -6.27
CA TRP A 492 -6.80 16.11 -7.17
C TRP A 492 -6.34 15.25 -8.34
N LEU A 493 -5.97 14.00 -8.07
CA LEU A 493 -5.61 13.04 -9.10
C LEU A 493 -6.80 12.75 -10.01
N GLU A 494 -7.98 12.52 -9.44
CA GLU A 494 -9.23 12.31 -10.20
C GLU A 494 -9.58 13.53 -11.07
N GLN A 495 -9.49 14.75 -10.53
CA GLN A 495 -9.70 15.97 -11.30
C GLN A 495 -8.66 16.13 -12.41
N LEU A 496 -7.37 15.92 -12.11
CA LEU A 496 -6.30 16.02 -13.08
C LEU A 496 -6.48 15.00 -14.20
N LEU A 497 -6.81 13.75 -13.86
CA LEU A 497 -7.10 12.70 -14.82
C LEU A 497 -8.33 13.03 -15.65
N GLY A 498 -9.39 13.60 -15.05
CA GLY A 498 -10.57 14.08 -15.76
C GLY A 498 -10.20 15.11 -16.83
N VAL A 499 -9.39 16.11 -16.45
CA VAL A 499 -8.89 17.13 -17.39
C VAL A 499 -8.01 16.51 -18.48
N MET A 500 -7.11 15.58 -18.14
CA MET A 500 -6.22 14.91 -19.11
C MET A 500 -6.99 14.03 -20.11
N LEU A 501 -8.07 13.38 -19.65
CA LEU A 501 -8.92 12.49 -20.46
C LEU A 501 -10.05 13.23 -21.18
N GLY A 502 -10.21 14.53 -20.96
CA GLY A 502 -11.25 15.35 -21.57
C GLY A 502 -12.65 15.13 -21.00
N GLU A 503 -12.75 14.59 -19.78
CA GLU A 503 -14.01 14.40 -19.06
C GLU A 503 -14.48 15.72 -18.43
N PRO A 504 -15.80 16.01 -18.41
CA PRO A 504 -16.35 17.25 -17.89
C PRO A 504 -16.30 17.38 -16.35
N GLY A 505 -15.77 16.37 -15.66
CA GLY A 505 -15.67 16.31 -14.20
C GLY A 505 -14.51 15.43 -13.74
N PRO A 506 -14.33 15.23 -12.42
CA PRO A 506 -13.30 14.35 -11.90
C PRO A 506 -13.46 12.93 -12.45
N PHE A 507 -12.37 12.38 -12.98
CA PHE A 507 -12.30 10.98 -13.41
C PHE A 507 -12.38 10.10 -12.15
N GLN A 508 -13.49 9.40 -11.98
CA GLN A 508 -13.73 8.62 -10.77
C GLN A 508 -12.85 7.37 -10.80
N LEU A 509 -11.74 7.42 -10.06
CA LEU A 509 -10.86 6.27 -9.90
C LEU A 509 -11.64 5.16 -9.14
N PRO A 510 -11.68 3.93 -9.67
CA PRO A 510 -12.44 2.85 -9.07
C PRO A 510 -12.00 2.45 -7.66
#